data_AF-A0AA88P8A8-F1
#
_entry.id   AF-A0AA88P8A8-F1
#
_cell.length_a   1.000
_cell.length_b   1.000
_cell.length_c   1.000
_cell.angle_alpha   90.00
_cell.angle_beta   90.00
_cell.angle_gamma   90.00
#
_symmetry.space_group_name_H-M   'P 1'
#
loop_
_entity.id
_entity.type
_entity.pdbx_description
1 polymer ?
#
loop_
_entity_poly.entity_id
_entity_poly.type
_entity_poly.pdbx_seq_one_letter_code
_entity_poly.pdbx_strand_id
1 'polypeptide(L)'
;MIDSMASKSHPEALPERTALFQQKNGKTYRIPALIYISDGQTFLAFAEERSTPRDSDAKVLVMRRGSLQNGSLQWSPAQILSSACLPDHRTMNPCPVYERKSKTIYLFFVCILGNITEYHQIATVMTVVSPGRWEEKSQ
;
A
#
# COMPACT_ATOMS: atom_id res chain seq x y z
N MET A 1 -42.39 -18.99 -35.03
CA MET A 1 -41.10 -18.35 -35.30
C MET A 1 -40.72 -17.59 -34.04
N ILE A 2 -39.65 -18.00 -33.40
CA ILE A 2 -39.15 -17.40 -32.15
C ILE A 2 -38.35 -16.16 -32.51
N ASP A 3 -38.76 -14.99 -32.01
CA ASP A 3 -37.97 -13.77 -32.14
C ASP A 3 -36.75 -13.87 -31.23
N SER A 4 -35.59 -13.91 -31.87
CA SER A 4 -34.27 -13.90 -31.25
C SER A 4 -34.01 -12.54 -30.61
N MET A 5 -34.22 -12.41 -29.29
CA MET A 5 -33.64 -11.31 -28.53
C MET A 5 -32.13 -11.51 -28.43
N ALA A 6 -31.40 -10.96 -29.39
CA ALA A 6 -29.97 -10.77 -29.26
C ALA A 6 -29.73 -9.81 -28.09
N SER A 7 -29.28 -10.36 -26.95
CA SER A 7 -28.69 -9.59 -25.87
C SER A 7 -27.53 -8.80 -26.44
N LYS A 8 -27.70 -7.48 -26.55
CA LYS A 8 -26.59 -6.57 -26.85
C LYS A 8 -25.70 -6.57 -25.63
N SER A 9 -24.65 -7.38 -25.65
CA SER A 9 -23.55 -7.27 -24.70
C SER A 9 -22.90 -5.91 -24.92
N HIS A 10 -23.19 -4.95 -24.04
CA HIS A 10 -22.38 -3.75 -23.94
C HIS A 10 -20.96 -4.20 -23.55
N PRO A 11 -19.90 -3.75 -24.26
CA PRO A 11 -18.56 -3.95 -23.78
C PRO A 11 -18.47 -3.25 -22.42
N GLU A 12 -18.31 -4.02 -21.36
CA GLU A 12 -18.09 -3.52 -20.01
C GLU A 12 -16.85 -2.63 -20.06
N ALA A 13 -17.06 -1.32 -20.00
CA ALA A 13 -15.99 -0.35 -20.13
C ALA A 13 -14.96 -0.62 -19.04
N LEU A 14 -13.68 -0.74 -19.41
CA LEU A 14 -12.62 -0.92 -18.45
C LEU A 14 -12.68 0.22 -17.41
N PRO A 15 -12.61 -0.09 -16.11
CA PRO A 15 -12.66 0.94 -15.08
C PRO A 15 -11.53 1.94 -15.28
N GLU A 16 -11.83 3.21 -15.05
CA GLU A 16 -10.87 4.31 -15.16
C GLU A 16 -9.65 4.03 -14.26
N ARG A 17 -8.44 4.17 -14.81
CA ARG A 17 -7.20 3.94 -14.06
C ARG A 17 -6.75 5.22 -13.38
N THR A 18 -6.61 5.19 -12.05
CA THR A 18 -6.09 6.32 -11.28
C THR A 18 -4.66 6.05 -10.81
N ALA A 19 -3.74 6.97 -11.10
CA ALA A 19 -2.39 6.92 -10.54
C ALA A 19 -2.39 7.39 -9.07
N LEU A 20 -2.12 6.48 -8.12
CA LEU A 20 -2.12 6.80 -6.69
C LEU A 20 -0.80 7.39 -6.21
N PHE A 21 0.30 6.80 -6.68
CA PHE A 21 1.65 7.23 -6.37
C PHE A 21 2.39 7.45 -7.69
N GLN A 22 2.75 8.70 -7.97
CA GLN A 22 3.37 9.09 -9.23
C GLN A 22 4.78 9.60 -8.98
N GLN A 23 5.73 9.12 -9.77
CA GLN A 23 7.10 9.60 -9.72
C GLN A 23 7.16 11.07 -10.15
N LYS A 24 7.50 11.94 -9.20
CA LYS A 24 7.63 13.39 -9.38
C LYS A 24 8.53 13.97 -8.30
N ASN A 25 9.15 15.12 -8.57
CA ASN A 25 9.97 15.86 -7.60
C ASN A 25 11.06 15.00 -6.92
N GLY A 26 11.73 14.13 -7.69
CA GLY A 26 12.79 13.26 -7.18
C GLY A 26 12.32 12.10 -6.29
N LYS A 27 11.00 11.85 -6.21
CA LYS A 27 10.45 10.70 -5.48
C LYS A 27 10.10 9.58 -6.44
N THR A 28 10.55 8.38 -6.14
CA THR A 28 10.15 7.13 -6.81
C THR A 28 9.30 6.30 -5.85
N TYR A 29 8.29 5.60 -6.38
CA TYR A 29 7.43 4.72 -5.61
C TYR A 29 7.49 3.29 -6.14
N ARG A 30 7.74 2.32 -5.26
CA ARG A 30 7.81 0.89 -5.62
C ARG A 30 7.18 0.02 -4.54
N ILE A 31 7.03 -1.27 -4.85
CA ILE A 31 6.49 -2.32 -3.97
C ILE A 31 5.09 -1.96 -3.46
N PRO A 32 4.09 -1.95 -4.35
CA PRO A 32 2.73 -1.62 -3.96
C PRO A 32 2.12 -2.73 -3.09
N ALA A 33 1.33 -2.32 -2.10
CA ALA A 33 0.41 -3.23 -1.42
C ALA A 33 -0.96 -2.58 -1.29
N LEU A 34 -2.02 -3.36 -1.42
CA LEU A 34 -3.40 -2.87 -1.41
C LEU A 34 -4.27 -3.79 -0.57
N ILE A 35 -5.09 -3.22 0.30
CA ILE A 35 -6.09 -3.97 1.05
C ILE A 35 -7.43 -3.25 1.00
N TYR A 36 -8.50 -4.02 0.85
CA TYR A 36 -9.88 -3.53 0.92
C TYR A 36 -10.54 -4.03 2.21
N ILE A 37 -11.21 -3.12 2.90
CA ILE A 37 -11.90 -3.34 4.16
C ILE A 37 -13.38 -3.11 3.91
N SER A 38 -14.12 -4.21 3.76
CA SER A 38 -15.55 -4.20 3.42
C SER A 38 -16.40 -3.40 4.39
N ASP A 39 -16.08 -3.50 5.68
CA ASP A 39 -16.90 -2.98 6.76
C ASP A 39 -16.98 -1.45 6.76
N GLY A 40 -15.93 -0.80 6.23
CA GLY A 40 -15.85 0.65 6.06
C GLY A 40 -15.79 1.08 4.59
N GLN A 41 -16.04 0.18 3.63
CA GLN A 41 -15.89 0.43 2.20
C GLN A 41 -14.59 1.19 1.85
N THR A 42 -13.49 0.80 2.50
CA THR A 42 -12.24 1.55 2.53
C THR A 42 -11.13 0.74 1.86
N PHE A 43 -10.39 1.37 0.96
CA PHE A 43 -9.12 0.89 0.42
C PHE A 43 -7.95 1.55 1.15
N LEU A 44 -6.93 0.79 1.49
CA LEU A 44 -5.63 1.32 1.89
C LEU A 44 -4.58 0.87 0.90
N ALA A 45 -3.99 1.83 0.21
CA ALA A 45 -2.91 1.62 -0.74
C ALA A 45 -1.59 2.06 -0.10
N PHE A 46 -0.61 1.16 -0.08
CA PHE A 46 0.72 1.37 0.47
C PHE A 46 1.77 1.32 -0.64
N ALA A 47 2.87 2.05 -0.46
CA ALA A 47 4.05 1.95 -1.30
C ALA A 47 5.30 2.33 -0.50
N GLU A 48 6.46 1.90 -0.98
CA GLU A 48 7.73 2.48 -0.55
C GLU A 48 7.97 3.80 -1.27
N GLU A 49 8.30 4.85 -0.52
CA GLU A 49 8.89 6.07 -1.08
C GLU A 49 10.42 5.92 -1.11
N ARG A 50 11.00 6.24 -2.26
CA ARG A 50 12.43 6.08 -2.57
C ARG A 50 13.00 7.34 -3.21
N SER A 51 14.30 7.58 -3.05
CA SER A 51 14.99 8.67 -3.76
C SER A 51 15.38 8.31 -5.19
N THR A 52 15.51 7.01 -5.50
CA THR A 52 15.69 6.50 -6.88
C THR A 52 14.98 5.14 -7.02
N PRO A 53 14.92 4.54 -8.22
CA PRO A 53 14.37 3.19 -8.41
C PRO A 53 15.12 2.05 -7.69
N ARG A 54 16.35 2.28 -7.20
CA ARG A 54 17.16 1.25 -6.51
C ARG A 54 16.52 0.83 -5.18
N ASP A 55 16.71 -0.42 -4.78
CA ASP A 55 16.15 -0.97 -3.54
C ASP A 55 16.81 -0.36 -2.28
N SER A 56 18.13 -0.14 -2.33
CA SER A 56 18.90 0.52 -1.26
C SER A 56 18.48 1.98 -1.00
N ASP A 57 17.75 2.59 -1.94
CA ASP A 57 17.35 3.99 -1.88
C ASP A 57 15.93 4.19 -1.31
N ALA A 58 15.31 3.11 -0.81
CA ALA A 58 14.09 3.19 -0.03
C ALA A 58 14.28 4.04 1.24
N LYS A 59 13.21 4.70 1.66
CA LYS A 59 13.22 5.60 2.83
C LYS A 59 12.14 5.20 3.82
N VAL A 60 10.89 5.33 3.41
CA VAL A 60 9.72 5.19 4.29
C VAL A 60 8.57 4.51 3.55
N LEU A 61 7.61 4.00 4.31
CA LEU A 61 6.32 3.59 3.77
C LEU A 61 5.36 4.78 3.72
N VAL A 62 4.64 4.89 2.62
CA VAL A 62 3.54 5.85 2.43
C VAL A 62 2.23 5.12 2.23
N MET A 63 1.13 5.76 2.61
CA MET A 63 -0.22 5.23 2.48
C MET A 63 -1.16 6.27 1.87
N ARG A 64 -2.13 5.82 1.08
CA ARG A 64 -3.33 6.57 0.68
C ARG A 64 -4.57 5.80 1.09
N ARG A 65 -5.58 6.53 1.58
CA ARG A 65 -6.91 5.98 1.87
C ARG A 65 -7.85 6.28 0.71
N GLY A 66 -8.54 5.25 0.23
CA GLY A 66 -9.63 5.35 -0.73
C GLY A 66 -10.95 5.07 -0.03
N SER A 67 -11.93 5.96 -0.15
CA SER A 67 -13.29 5.74 0.36
C SER A 67 -14.23 5.50 -0.81
N LEU A 68 -14.89 4.34 -0.82
CA LEU A 68 -15.92 4.02 -1.81
C LEU A 68 -17.28 4.49 -1.29
N GLN A 69 -17.87 5.49 -1.96
CA GLN A 69 -19.18 6.05 -1.63
C GLN A 69 -20.02 6.15 -2.90
N ASN A 70 -21.22 5.57 -2.89
CA ASN A 70 -22.17 5.62 -4.01
C ASN A 70 -21.55 5.19 -5.36
N GLY A 71 -20.66 4.19 -5.35
CA GLY A 71 -19.97 3.71 -6.55
C GLY A 71 -18.80 4.60 -7.02
N SER A 72 -18.51 5.70 -6.32
CA SER A 72 -17.37 6.57 -6.59
C SER A 72 -16.25 6.34 -5.57
N LEU A 73 -15.02 6.19 -6.05
CA LEU A 73 -13.83 6.00 -5.22
C LEU A 73 -13.04 7.31 -5.10
N GLN A 74 -12.93 7.83 -3.88
CA GLN A 74 -12.21 9.07 -3.59
C GLN A 74 -10.96 8.80 -2.78
N TRP A 75 -9.80 9.28 -3.25
CA TRP A 75 -8.51 9.06 -2.61
C TRP A 75 -8.05 10.28 -1.82
N SER A 76 -7.68 10.07 -0.56
CA SER A 76 -7.01 11.08 0.26
C SER A 76 -5.60 11.39 -0.26
N PRO A 77 -4.99 12.52 0.16
CA PRO A 77 -3.56 12.73 0.01
C PRO A 77 -2.75 11.58 0.62
N ALA A 78 -1.53 11.39 0.10
CA ALA A 78 -0.59 10.41 0.64
C ALA A 78 -0.05 10.87 2.00
N GLN A 79 0.14 9.92 2.91
CA GLN A 79 0.66 10.14 4.25
C GLN A 79 1.86 9.23 4.51
N ILE A 80 2.87 9.74 5.22
CA ILE A 80 4.01 8.93 5.68
C ILE A 80 3.59 8.16 6.93
N LEU A 81 3.92 6.86 6.99
CA LEU A 81 3.67 6.03 8.15
C LEU A 81 4.81 6.17 9.17
N SER A 82 4.81 7.25 9.93
CA SER A 82 5.90 7.61 10.85
C SER A 82 6.17 6.58 11.95
N SER A 83 5.15 5.83 12.40
CA SER A 83 5.33 4.74 13.37
C SER A 83 5.87 3.45 12.75
N ALA A 84 5.98 3.38 11.43
CA ALA A 84 6.66 2.30 10.69
C ALA A 84 8.09 2.71 10.31
N CYS A 85 8.78 3.45 11.17
CA CYS A 85 10.16 3.87 10.98
C CYS A 85 11.00 3.52 12.21
N LEU A 86 12.20 3.00 12.02
CA LEU A 86 13.23 2.89 13.06
C LEU A 86 14.36 3.88 12.77
N PRO A 87 15.01 4.46 13.80
CA PRO A 87 16.16 5.35 13.59
C PRO A 87 17.22 4.69 12.72
N ASP A 88 17.73 5.42 11.73
CA ASP A 88 18.76 4.96 10.79
C ASP A 88 18.40 3.72 9.95
N HIS A 89 17.12 3.33 9.88
CA HIS A 89 16.67 2.23 9.02
C HIS A 89 15.81 2.75 7.88
N ARG A 90 15.92 2.09 6.72
CA ARG A 90 14.91 2.17 5.67
C ARG A 90 13.85 1.12 5.89
N THR A 91 12.60 1.50 5.68
CA THR A 91 11.45 0.58 5.78
C THR A 91 10.99 0.14 4.40
N MET A 92 10.80 -1.16 4.22
CA MET A 92 10.52 -1.78 2.92
C MET A 92 9.49 -2.91 3.01
N ASN A 93 8.97 -3.32 1.87
CA ASN A 93 8.07 -4.46 1.66
C ASN A 93 6.79 -4.39 2.52
N PRO A 94 5.91 -3.38 2.30
CA PRO A 94 4.65 -3.30 3.01
C PRO A 94 3.77 -4.53 2.74
N CYS A 95 3.28 -5.16 3.80
CA CYS A 95 2.39 -6.31 3.72
C CYS A 95 1.22 -6.12 4.70
N PRO A 96 0.12 -5.49 4.26
CA PRO A 96 -1.05 -5.26 5.09
C PRO A 96 -1.87 -6.54 5.22
N VAL A 97 -2.36 -6.82 6.44
CA VAL A 97 -3.25 -7.92 6.77
C VAL A 97 -4.39 -7.39 7.62
N TYR A 98 -5.63 -7.71 7.24
CA TYR A 98 -6.81 -7.31 8.00
C TYR A 98 -7.36 -8.50 8.80
N GLU A 99 -7.35 -8.36 10.13
CA GLU A 99 -7.97 -9.29 11.06
C GLU A 99 -9.44 -8.85 11.24
N ARG A 100 -10.36 -9.63 10.68
CA ARG A 100 -11.79 -9.27 10.58
C ARG A 100 -12.52 -9.32 11.93
N LYS A 101 -12.09 -10.14 12.89
CA LYS A 101 -12.77 -10.28 14.19
C LYS A 101 -12.48 -9.09 15.09
N SER A 102 -11.21 -8.73 15.24
CA SER A 102 -10.72 -7.58 16.01
C SER A 102 -10.79 -6.26 15.26
N LYS A 103 -11.14 -6.28 13.96
CA LYS A 103 -11.16 -5.10 13.07
C LYS A 103 -9.81 -4.39 13.02
N THR A 104 -8.72 -5.13 13.19
CA THR A 104 -7.37 -4.57 13.27
C THR A 104 -6.62 -4.78 11.96
N ILE A 105 -5.87 -3.75 11.57
CA ILE A 105 -4.95 -3.84 10.43
C ILE A 105 -3.55 -4.02 11.00
N TYR A 106 -2.90 -5.10 10.59
CA TYR A 106 -1.49 -5.33 10.83
C TYR A 106 -0.74 -4.97 9.57
N LEU A 107 0.29 -4.14 9.71
CA LEU A 107 1.23 -3.88 8.62
C LEU A 107 2.55 -4.54 8.99
N PHE A 108 2.90 -5.58 8.24
CA PHE A 108 4.23 -6.18 8.30
C PHE A 108 5.14 -5.49 7.30
N PHE A 109 6.40 -5.32 7.68
CA PHE A 109 7.44 -4.72 6.86
C PHE A 109 8.82 -5.13 7.40
N VAL A 110 9.84 -4.89 6.59
CA VAL A 110 11.23 -5.08 7.01
C VAL A 110 11.92 -3.74 7.24
N CYS A 111 12.79 -3.69 8.23
CA CYS A 111 13.70 -2.57 8.47
C CYS A 111 15.11 -2.97 8.08
N ILE A 112 15.80 -2.13 7.30
CA ILE A 112 17.19 -2.37 6.90
C ILE A 112 18.08 -1.22 7.35
N LEU A 113 19.18 -1.54 8.05
CA LEU A 113 20.08 -0.54 8.64
C LEU A 113 20.83 0.24 7.55
N GLY A 114 20.63 1.56 7.53
CA GLY A 114 21.31 2.51 6.66
C GLY A 114 21.32 2.08 5.19
N ASN A 115 22.53 1.89 4.65
CA ASN A 115 22.77 1.53 3.26
C ASN A 115 23.31 0.10 3.10
N ILE A 116 23.28 -0.74 4.16
CA ILE A 116 23.68 -2.15 3.99
C ILE A 116 22.70 -2.83 3.05
N THR A 117 23.19 -3.76 2.23
CA THR A 117 22.30 -4.50 1.32
C THR A 117 21.43 -5.48 2.11
N GLU A 118 20.25 -5.77 1.57
CA GLU A 118 19.32 -6.79 2.06
C GLU A 118 20.06 -8.11 2.28
N TYR A 119 20.88 -8.51 1.31
CA TYR A 119 21.69 -9.72 1.35
C TYR A 119 22.66 -9.73 2.53
N HIS A 120 23.38 -8.62 2.75
CA HIS A 120 24.31 -8.51 3.87
C HIS A 120 23.60 -8.59 5.22
N GLN A 121 22.43 -7.97 5.35
CA GLN A 121 21.63 -8.03 6.57
C GLN A 121 21.09 -9.43 6.86
N ILE A 122 20.64 -10.15 5.83
CA ILE A 122 20.18 -11.54 5.95
C ILE A 122 21.33 -12.46 6.36
N ALA A 123 22.50 -12.33 5.72
CA ALA A 123 23.67 -13.14 6.00
C ALA A 123 24.19 -12.96 7.45
N THR A 124 23.86 -11.84 8.09
CA THR A 124 24.28 -11.49 9.45
C THR A 124 23.15 -11.58 10.49
N VAL A 125 21.96 -12.05 10.10
CA VAL A 125 20.77 -12.24 10.97
C VAL A 125 20.32 -10.93 11.67
N MET A 126 20.51 -9.78 11.03
CA MET A 126 20.13 -8.47 11.59
C MET A 126 18.72 -8.00 11.18
N THR A 127 17.92 -8.83 10.49
CA THR A 127 16.59 -8.43 10.01
C THR A 127 15.56 -8.33 11.13
N VAL A 128 15.01 -7.13 11.29
CA VAL A 128 13.86 -6.88 12.18
C VAL A 128 12.58 -6.88 11.36
N VAL A 129 11.66 -7.79 11.70
CA VAL A 129 10.26 -7.74 11.25
C VAL A 129 9.46 -7.01 12.32
N SER A 130 8.88 -5.87 11.95
CA SER A 130 8.10 -5.06 12.87
C SER A 130 6.60 -5.24 12.60
N PRO A 131 5.83 -5.85 13.50
CA PRO A 131 4.38 -5.85 13.41
C PRO A 131 3.84 -4.48 13.87
N GLY A 132 3.46 -3.62 12.94
CA GLY A 132 2.75 -2.39 13.28
C GLY A 132 1.26 -2.69 13.52
N ARG A 133 0.75 -2.45 14.73
CA ARG A 133 -0.71 -2.38 14.98
C ARG A 133 -1.20 -1.02 14.53
N TRP A 134 -2.11 -1.02 13.56
CA TRP A 134 -2.77 0.20 13.10
C TRP A 134 -4.23 0.17 13.53
N GLU A 135 -4.58 1.10 14.42
CA GLU A 135 -5.96 1.38 14.80
C GLU A 135 -6.41 2.65 14.10
N GLU A 136 -7.48 2.54 13.32
CA GLU A 136 -8.16 3.71 12.78
C GLU A 136 -8.78 4.46 13.95
N LYS A 137 -8.18 5.59 14.35
CA LYS A 137 -8.93 6.59 15.12
C LYS A 137 -9.89 7.25 14.13
N SER A 138 -11.13 6.80 14.13
CA SER A 138 -12.22 7.49 13.45
C SER A 138 -12.23 8.96 13.89
N GLN A 139 -12.05 9.86 12.93
CA GLN A 139 -12.54 11.24 13.08
C GLN A 139 -14.01 11.26 12.70
#